data_AF-A0AAD5CWL3-F1
#
_entry.id   AF-A0AAD5CWL3-F1
#
_cell.length_a   1.000
_cell.length_b   1.000
_cell.length_c   1.000
_cell.angle_alpha   90.00
_cell.angle_beta   90.00
_cell.angle_gamma   90.00
#
_symmetry.space_group_name_H-M   'P 1'
#
loop_
_entity.id
_entity.type
_entity.pdbx_description
1 polymer ?
#
loop_
_entity_poly.entity_id
_entity_poly.type
_entity_poly.pdbx_seq_one_letter_code
_entity_poly.pdbx_strand_id
1 'polypeptide(L)'
;MKFGNGAYNTMDNGVLRFDHVRIPRNQMLMRVTQVTKEGKIMQSNVPRQLIYGTMVYVRQTIVADASKALSRAVCIATRYSAVRRQFGSRDGGPETQVIDYKTQQSRLFPLLASAYAFRFVGEWLKWLYMDVKERLAANDFSTLPEAHACTAGLKSITTTATADGIEECRKLCGGHGYLVSSGLPELFAVYIPACTYEGD
;
A
#
# COMPACT_ATOMS: atom_id res chain seq x y z
N MET A 1 -16.22 15.51 16.45
CA MET A 1 -14.84 15.84 16.88
C MET A 1 -13.91 15.11 15.93
N LYS A 2 -13.09 15.81 15.12
CA LYS A 2 -12.09 15.15 14.26
C LYS A 2 -10.87 14.83 15.12
N PHE A 3 -10.51 13.56 15.23
CA PHE A 3 -9.35 13.12 16.00
C PHE A 3 -8.08 13.30 15.15
N GLY A 4 -7.56 14.53 15.09
CA GLY A 4 -6.30 14.87 14.43
C GLY A 4 -6.41 15.26 12.95
N ASN A 5 -5.38 15.94 12.43
CA ASN A 5 -5.19 16.29 11.02
C ASN A 5 -3.84 15.74 10.54
N GLY A 6 -3.80 14.44 10.24
CA GLY A 6 -2.62 13.78 9.65
C GLY A 6 -2.78 13.56 8.13
N ALA A 7 -3.93 12.99 7.72
CA ALA A 7 -4.34 12.72 6.34
C ALA A 7 -5.80 12.20 6.30
N TYR A 8 -6.32 11.79 5.13
CA TYR A 8 -7.63 11.13 4.98
C TYR A 8 -8.82 11.91 5.56
N ASN A 9 -8.78 13.25 5.53
CA ASN A 9 -9.79 14.10 6.15
C ASN A 9 -11.21 13.98 5.57
N THR A 10 -11.36 13.32 4.43
CA THR A 10 -12.62 12.98 3.77
C THR A 10 -13.23 11.68 4.28
N MET A 11 -12.47 10.88 5.03
CA MET A 11 -12.94 9.66 5.69
C MET A 11 -13.34 9.96 7.13
N ASP A 12 -14.43 9.34 7.58
CA ASP A 12 -15.03 9.51 8.90
C ASP A 12 -14.56 8.45 9.91
N ASN A 13 -13.23 8.26 9.99
CA ASN A 13 -12.63 7.37 10.99
C ASN A 13 -13.14 7.72 12.40
N GLY A 14 -13.83 6.77 13.02
CA GLY A 14 -14.58 6.99 14.25
C GLY A 14 -14.11 6.13 15.41
N VAL A 15 -14.74 6.37 16.55
CA VAL A 15 -14.63 5.54 17.77
C VAL A 15 -16.00 4.96 18.08
N LEU A 16 -16.03 3.73 18.57
CA LEU A 16 -17.28 3.02 18.87
C LEU A 16 -17.26 2.54 20.32
N ARG A 17 -18.34 2.85 21.07
CA ARG A 17 -18.57 2.37 22.43
C ARG A 17 -19.89 1.64 22.48
N PHE A 18 -19.87 0.45 23.07
CA PHE A 18 -21.08 -0.29 23.41
C PHE A 18 -21.28 -0.24 24.93
N ASP A 19 -22.51 0.02 25.35
CA ASP A 19 -22.93 -0.11 26.75
C ASP A 19 -24.10 -1.10 26.79
N HIS A 20 -23.80 -2.35 27.17
CA HIS A 20 -24.77 -3.45 27.25
C HIS A 20 -25.69 -3.62 26.02
N VAL A 21 -25.17 -3.32 24.82
CA VAL A 21 -25.92 -3.48 23.56
C VAL A 21 -26.26 -4.96 23.35
N ARG A 22 -27.54 -5.25 23.11
CA ARG A 22 -28.06 -6.60 22.88
C ARG A 22 -28.27 -6.83 21.39
N ILE A 23 -27.72 -7.93 20.90
CA ILE A 23 -27.95 -8.42 19.54
C ILE A 23 -28.46 -9.87 19.58
N PRO A 24 -29.31 -10.27 18.63
CA PRO A 24 -29.68 -11.67 18.45
C PRO A 24 -28.47 -12.58 18.27
N ARG A 25 -28.50 -13.79 18.85
CA ARG A 25 -27.42 -14.81 18.74
C ARG A 25 -26.99 -15.06 17.29
N ASN A 26 -27.95 -15.09 16.37
CA ASN A 26 -27.72 -15.35 14.94
C ASN A 26 -27.06 -14.19 14.18
N GLN A 27 -26.76 -13.05 14.81
CA GLN A 27 -25.93 -11.99 14.22
C GLN A 27 -24.42 -12.23 14.38
N MET A 28 -24.00 -13.25 15.14
CA MET A 28 -22.61 -13.72 15.15
C MET A 28 -22.29 -14.43 13.83
N LEU A 29 -21.14 -14.11 13.21
CA LEU A 29 -20.66 -14.79 11.99
C LEU A 29 -20.20 -16.23 12.31
N MET A 30 -21.10 -17.20 12.13
CA MET A 30 -20.92 -18.59 12.60
C MET A 30 -20.38 -19.58 11.54
N ARG A 31 -19.58 -19.12 10.57
CA ARG A 31 -19.06 -19.99 9.49
C ARG A 31 -18.03 -21.01 9.99
N VAL A 32 -17.06 -20.58 10.81
CA VAL A 32 -15.97 -21.44 11.31
C VAL A 32 -16.16 -21.87 12.77
N THR A 33 -16.88 -21.07 13.55
CA THR A 33 -17.13 -21.29 14.98
C THR A 33 -18.57 -20.92 15.27
N GLN A 34 -19.28 -21.77 15.98
CA GLN A 34 -20.71 -21.67 16.26
C GLN A 34 -20.96 -21.61 17.76
N VAL A 35 -22.07 -21.00 18.15
CA VAL A 35 -22.54 -20.97 19.55
C VAL A 35 -23.97 -21.49 19.57
N THR A 36 -24.25 -22.58 20.29
CA THR A 36 -25.60 -23.16 20.37
C THR A 36 -26.56 -22.26 21.17
N LYS A 37 -27.86 -22.59 21.17
CA LYS A 37 -28.86 -21.83 21.96
C LYS A 37 -28.60 -21.95 23.47
N GLU A 38 -27.98 -23.04 23.89
CA GLU A 38 -27.57 -23.36 25.26
C GLU A 38 -26.23 -22.69 25.65
N GLY A 39 -25.59 -21.95 24.73
CA GLY A 39 -24.33 -21.25 24.98
C GLY A 39 -23.08 -22.10 24.81
N LYS A 40 -23.16 -23.29 24.20
CA LYS A 40 -21.97 -24.12 23.94
C LYS A 40 -21.24 -23.67 22.68
N ILE A 41 -19.92 -23.52 22.75
CA ILE A 41 -19.07 -23.20 21.60
C ILE A 41 -18.73 -24.49 20.85
N MET A 42 -18.92 -24.49 19.53
CA MET A 42 -18.62 -25.62 18.66
C MET A 42 -17.77 -25.15 17.48
N GLN A 43 -16.77 -25.95 17.10
CA GLN A 43 -16.07 -25.73 15.83
C GLN A 43 -16.89 -26.32 14.70
N SER A 44 -16.99 -25.59 13.59
CA SER A 44 -17.61 -26.12 12.38
C SER A 44 -16.65 -27.11 11.68
N ASN A 45 -17.16 -27.85 10.71
CA ASN A 45 -16.35 -28.70 9.83
C ASN A 45 -15.58 -27.90 8.76
N VAL A 46 -15.65 -26.57 8.78
CA VAL A 46 -14.97 -25.69 7.82
C VAL A 46 -13.53 -25.45 8.27
N PRO A 47 -12.51 -25.75 7.43
CA PRO A 47 -11.11 -25.47 7.77
C PRO A 47 -10.88 -23.98 8.03
N ARG A 48 -10.25 -23.65 9.17
CA ARG A 48 -9.92 -22.26 9.54
C ARG A 48 -8.93 -21.61 8.57
N GLN A 49 -8.12 -22.43 7.91
CA GLN A 49 -7.15 -22.04 6.89
C GLN A 49 -7.77 -21.20 5.76
N LEU A 50 -9.07 -21.40 5.48
CA LEU A 50 -9.81 -20.66 4.46
C LEU A 50 -9.89 -19.14 4.75
N ILE A 51 -9.76 -18.71 6.01
CA ILE A 51 -9.78 -17.29 6.37
C ILE A 51 -8.54 -16.56 5.82
N TYR A 52 -7.39 -17.25 5.76
CA TYR A 52 -6.14 -16.66 5.27
C TYR A 52 -6.21 -16.25 3.79
N GLY A 53 -7.08 -16.87 2.99
CA GLY A 53 -7.30 -16.46 1.61
C GLY A 53 -7.71 -14.99 1.46
N THR A 54 -8.44 -14.45 2.45
CA THR A 54 -8.82 -13.03 2.46
C THR A 54 -7.61 -12.14 2.72
N MET A 55 -6.73 -12.52 3.66
CA MET A 55 -5.52 -11.75 3.98
C MET A 55 -4.56 -11.70 2.79
N VAL A 56 -4.37 -12.82 2.10
CA VAL A 56 -3.53 -12.91 0.89
C VAL A 56 -4.05 -11.96 -0.18
N TYR A 57 -5.37 -11.93 -0.41
CA TYR A 57 -6.00 -11.01 -1.35
C TYR A 57 -5.80 -9.55 -0.97
N VAL A 58 -6.09 -9.17 0.28
CA VAL A 58 -5.94 -7.79 0.75
C VAL A 58 -4.49 -7.32 0.60
N ARG A 59 -3.51 -8.13 1.02
CA ARG A 59 -2.09 -7.80 0.86
C ARG A 59 -1.67 -7.67 -0.61
N GLN A 60 -2.19 -8.51 -1.49
CA GLN A 60 -1.98 -8.38 -2.94
C GLN A 60 -2.45 -7.02 -3.46
N THR A 61 -3.64 -6.57 -3.04
CA THR A 61 -4.16 -5.25 -3.45
C THR A 61 -3.29 -4.10 -2.96
N ILE A 62 -2.78 -4.18 -1.73
CA ILE A 62 -1.87 -3.16 -1.15
C ILE A 62 -0.57 -3.06 -1.97
N VAL A 63 0.03 -4.20 -2.33
CA VAL A 63 1.25 -4.21 -3.15
C VAL A 63 0.98 -3.63 -4.55
N ALA A 64 -0.17 -3.93 -5.14
CA ALA A 64 -0.57 -3.32 -6.40
C ALA A 64 -0.75 -1.79 -6.26
N ASP A 65 -1.35 -1.32 -5.15
CA ASP A 65 -1.56 0.10 -4.89
C ASP A 65 -0.25 0.86 -4.61
N ALA A 66 0.75 0.19 -4.00
CA ALA A 66 2.10 0.73 -3.85
C ALA A 66 2.71 1.14 -5.20
N SER A 67 2.60 0.27 -6.21
CA SER A 67 3.07 0.61 -7.57
C SER A 67 2.35 1.82 -8.18
N LYS A 68 1.05 1.98 -7.93
CA LYS A 68 0.25 3.10 -8.43
C LYS A 68 0.62 4.41 -7.74
N ALA A 69 0.80 4.39 -6.43
CA ALA A 69 1.17 5.58 -5.67
C ALA A 69 2.60 6.04 -6.04
N LEU A 70 3.56 5.11 -6.10
CA LEU A 70 4.94 5.42 -6.49
C LEU A 70 5.01 5.97 -7.92
N SER A 71 4.33 5.33 -8.87
CA SER A 71 4.34 5.78 -10.27
C SER A 71 3.76 7.18 -10.46
N ARG A 72 2.71 7.57 -9.69
CA ARG A 72 2.20 8.94 -9.69
C ARG A 72 3.25 9.94 -9.21
N ALA A 73 3.93 9.67 -8.10
CA ALA A 73 4.96 10.56 -7.57
C ALA A 73 6.16 10.68 -8.53
N VAL A 74 6.65 9.55 -9.04
CA VAL A 74 7.75 9.51 -10.02
C VAL A 74 7.36 10.22 -11.31
N CYS A 75 6.11 10.10 -11.77
CA CYS A 75 5.63 10.80 -12.96
C CYS A 75 5.74 12.32 -12.79
N ILE A 76 5.31 12.86 -11.64
CA ILE A 76 5.40 14.28 -11.33
C ILE A 76 6.87 14.71 -11.27
N ALA A 77 7.69 14.01 -10.50
CA ALA A 77 9.10 14.36 -10.33
C ALA A 77 9.90 14.27 -11.64
N THR A 78 9.63 13.29 -12.49
CA THR A 78 10.30 13.12 -13.80
C THR A 78 9.94 14.27 -14.73
N ARG A 79 8.66 14.60 -14.87
CA ARG A 79 8.20 15.70 -15.72
C ARG A 79 8.72 17.04 -15.22
N TYR A 80 8.64 17.30 -13.93
CA TYR A 80 9.18 18.51 -13.32
C TYR A 80 10.69 18.63 -13.52
N SER A 81 11.43 17.53 -13.34
CA SER A 81 12.90 17.52 -13.50
C SER A 81 13.34 17.76 -14.94
N ALA A 82 12.53 17.37 -15.92
CA ALA A 82 12.78 17.67 -17.33
C ALA A 82 12.46 19.14 -17.67
N VAL A 83 11.55 19.81 -16.97
CA VAL A 83 11.24 21.22 -17.24
C VAL A 83 12.15 22.17 -16.47
N ARG A 84 12.43 21.85 -15.20
CA ARG A 84 13.21 22.72 -14.32
C ARG A 84 14.66 22.77 -14.81
N ARG A 85 15.12 23.98 -15.09
CA ARG A 85 16.53 24.29 -15.32
C ARG A 85 17.08 25.04 -14.09
N GLN A 86 18.30 24.71 -13.69
CA GLN A 86 18.99 25.38 -12.59
C GLN A 86 20.49 25.10 -12.68
N PHE A 87 21.31 26.15 -12.59
CA PHE A 87 22.77 26.12 -12.71
C PHE A 87 23.26 25.64 -14.09
N GLY A 88 24.58 25.48 -14.24
CA GLY A 88 25.19 24.77 -15.36
C GLY A 88 25.09 25.43 -16.73
N SER A 89 24.77 26.74 -16.79
CA SER A 89 24.83 27.50 -18.04
C SER A 89 26.24 27.42 -18.63
N ARG A 90 26.36 26.95 -19.87
CA ARG A 90 27.58 27.00 -20.66
C ARG A 90 27.51 28.21 -21.57
N ASP A 91 28.52 29.08 -21.49
CA ASP A 91 28.74 30.22 -22.40
C ASP A 91 27.52 31.14 -22.60
N GLY A 92 26.75 31.39 -21.54
CA GLY A 92 25.55 32.25 -21.58
C GLY A 92 24.30 31.58 -22.19
N GLY A 93 24.37 30.28 -22.47
CA GLY A 93 23.22 29.49 -22.89
C GLY A 93 22.21 29.20 -21.78
N PRO A 94 21.07 28.54 -22.08
CA PRO A 94 20.10 28.16 -21.08
C PRO A 94 20.73 27.26 -20.00
N GLU A 95 20.26 27.42 -18.76
CA GLU A 95 20.65 26.56 -17.64
C GLU A 95 20.36 25.07 -17.94
N THR A 96 21.12 24.17 -17.32
CA THR A 96 20.97 22.72 -17.50
C THR A 96 19.68 22.22 -16.85
N GLN A 97 18.98 21.28 -17.50
CA GLN A 97 17.80 20.64 -16.90
C GLN A 97 18.23 19.82 -15.69
N VAL A 98 17.48 19.88 -14.58
CA VAL A 98 17.92 19.22 -13.35
C VAL A 98 18.00 17.69 -13.51
N ILE A 99 17.21 17.10 -14.42
CA ILE A 99 17.27 15.67 -14.74
C ILE A 99 18.61 15.23 -15.36
N ASP A 100 19.41 16.15 -15.90
CA ASP A 100 20.71 15.82 -16.50
C ASP A 100 21.82 15.62 -15.44
N TYR A 101 21.58 16.09 -14.20
CA TYR A 101 22.51 15.88 -13.11
C TYR A 101 22.45 14.45 -12.59
N LYS A 102 23.63 13.84 -12.41
CA LYS A 102 23.76 12.46 -11.90
C LYS A 102 23.15 12.27 -10.52
N THR A 103 23.18 13.30 -9.67
CA THR A 103 22.52 13.30 -8.36
C THR A 103 21.00 13.25 -8.46
N GLN A 104 20.39 13.94 -9.44
CA GLN A 104 18.95 13.85 -9.69
C GLN A 104 18.59 12.46 -10.24
N GLN A 105 19.38 11.94 -11.18
CA GLN A 105 19.19 10.62 -11.77
C GLN A 105 19.32 9.49 -10.74
N SER A 106 20.36 9.53 -9.88
CA SER A 106 20.61 8.50 -8.87
C SER A 106 19.54 8.44 -7.79
N ARG A 107 18.77 9.53 -7.60
CA ARG A 107 17.65 9.59 -6.66
C ARG A 107 16.33 9.21 -7.32
N LEU A 108 16.09 9.65 -8.56
CA LEU A 108 14.82 9.46 -9.27
C LEU A 108 14.71 8.13 -10.01
N PHE A 109 15.75 7.71 -10.75
CA PHE A 109 15.66 6.54 -11.62
C PHE A 109 15.52 5.22 -10.87
N PRO A 110 16.13 5.02 -9.68
CA PRO A 110 15.82 3.86 -8.85
C PRO A 110 14.34 3.79 -8.47
N LEU A 111 13.70 4.91 -8.14
CA LEU A 111 12.27 4.95 -7.82
C LEU A 111 11.40 4.62 -9.04
N LEU A 112 11.79 5.09 -10.22
CA LEU A 112 11.14 4.70 -11.48
C LEU A 112 11.24 3.18 -11.70
N ALA A 113 12.43 2.60 -11.53
CA ALA A 113 12.62 1.16 -11.63
C ALA A 113 11.78 0.40 -10.58
N SER A 114 11.76 0.88 -9.33
CA SER A 114 10.93 0.32 -8.25
C SER A 114 9.44 0.35 -8.58
N ALA A 115 8.93 1.41 -9.20
CA ALA A 115 7.52 1.48 -9.59
C ALA A 115 7.13 0.34 -10.55
N TYR A 116 7.99 0.02 -11.52
CA TYR A 116 7.79 -1.11 -12.43
C TYR A 116 8.02 -2.46 -11.74
N ALA A 117 9.05 -2.59 -10.91
CA ALA A 117 9.30 -3.81 -10.14
C ALA A 117 8.10 -4.16 -9.24
N PHE A 118 7.54 -3.16 -8.56
CA PHE A 118 6.34 -3.32 -7.71
C PHE A 118 5.10 -3.67 -8.53
N ARG A 119 4.99 -3.13 -9.75
CA ARG A 119 3.92 -3.51 -10.67
C ARG A 119 4.00 -4.99 -11.04
N PHE A 120 5.19 -5.49 -11.39
CA PHE A 120 5.38 -6.89 -11.77
C PHE A 120 5.19 -7.85 -10.60
N VAL A 121 5.72 -7.54 -9.41
CA VAL A 121 5.49 -8.40 -8.23
C VAL A 121 4.02 -8.38 -7.80
N GLY A 122 3.30 -7.28 -8.02
CA GLY A 122 1.85 -7.22 -7.79
C GLY A 122 1.04 -8.12 -8.73
N GLU A 123 1.47 -8.27 -9.99
CA GLU A 123 0.87 -9.24 -10.93
C GLU A 123 1.23 -10.69 -10.56
N TRP A 124 2.47 -10.94 -10.10
CA TRP A 124 2.83 -12.25 -9.55
C TRP A 124 2.01 -12.61 -8.31
N LEU A 125 1.79 -11.67 -7.38
CA LEU A 125 0.93 -11.90 -6.21
C LEU A 125 -0.53 -12.17 -6.59
N LYS A 126 -1.01 -11.60 -7.70
CA LYS A 126 -2.34 -11.91 -8.23
C LYS A 126 -2.42 -13.36 -8.71
N TRP A 127 -1.38 -13.85 -9.39
CA TRP A 127 -1.26 -15.27 -9.73
C TRP A 127 -1.20 -16.14 -8.47
N LEU A 128 -0.36 -15.79 -7.48
CA LEU A 128 -0.23 -16.52 -6.22
C LEU A 128 -1.57 -16.62 -5.47
N TYR A 129 -2.34 -15.53 -5.45
CA TYR A 129 -3.68 -15.54 -4.86
C TYR A 129 -4.61 -16.54 -5.54
N MET A 130 -4.57 -16.64 -6.87
CA MET A 130 -5.39 -17.62 -7.61
C MET A 130 -4.95 -19.05 -7.32
N ASP A 131 -3.64 -19.33 -7.29
CA ASP A 131 -3.09 -20.65 -6.92
C ASP A 131 -3.51 -21.05 -5.49
N VAL A 132 -3.33 -20.14 -4.52
CA VAL A 132 -3.76 -20.37 -3.12
C VAL A 132 -5.26 -20.61 -3.05
N LYS A 133 -6.07 -19.86 -3.80
CA LYS A 133 -7.52 -20.03 -3.82
C LYS A 133 -7.93 -21.41 -4.35
N GLU A 134 -7.30 -21.89 -5.42
CA GLU A 134 -7.55 -23.21 -6.00
C GLU A 134 -7.14 -24.33 -5.03
N ARG A 135 -5.96 -24.24 -4.41
CA ARG A 135 -5.48 -25.20 -3.40
C ARG A 135 -6.38 -25.25 -2.16
N LEU A 136 -6.80 -24.09 -1.68
CA LEU A 136 -7.74 -23.98 -0.55
C LEU A 136 -9.07 -24.66 -0.86
N ALA A 137 -9.58 -24.55 -2.09
CA ALA A 137 -10.79 -25.25 -2.52
C ALA A 137 -10.62 -26.78 -2.55
N ALA A 138 -9.40 -27.25 -2.81
CA ALA A 138 -9.02 -28.67 -2.76
C ALA A 138 -8.61 -29.16 -1.35
N ASN A 139 -8.72 -28.32 -0.31
CA ASN A 139 -8.20 -28.58 1.04
C ASN A 139 -6.69 -28.87 1.10
N ASP A 140 -5.92 -28.35 0.14
CA ASP A 140 -4.45 -28.32 0.18
C ASP A 140 -3.99 -27.04 0.87
N PHE A 141 -3.27 -27.19 1.98
CA PHE A 141 -2.75 -26.09 2.80
C PHE A 141 -1.22 -26.01 2.78
N SER A 142 -0.56 -26.82 1.96
CA SER A 142 0.90 -26.99 1.97
C SER A 142 1.67 -25.69 1.69
N THR A 143 1.17 -24.86 0.77
CA THR A 143 1.81 -23.60 0.35
C THR A 143 1.37 -22.39 1.18
N LEU A 144 0.39 -22.56 2.08
CA LEU A 144 -0.19 -21.44 2.84
C LEU A 144 0.82 -20.72 3.75
N PRO A 145 1.75 -21.41 4.45
CA PRO A 145 2.77 -20.73 5.25
C PRO A 145 3.68 -19.83 4.42
N GLU A 146 4.12 -20.30 3.26
CA GLU A 146 4.95 -19.53 2.33
C GLU A 146 4.17 -18.33 1.77
N ALA A 147 2.94 -18.55 1.28
CA ALA A 147 2.11 -17.48 0.75
C ALA A 147 1.86 -16.38 1.80
N HIS A 148 1.67 -16.76 3.07
CA HIS A 148 1.52 -15.80 4.15
C HIS A 148 2.79 -14.98 4.39
N ALA A 149 3.95 -15.63 4.46
CA ALA A 149 5.24 -14.97 4.68
C ALA A 149 5.60 -14.03 3.50
N CYS A 150 5.46 -14.50 2.26
CA CYS A 150 5.74 -13.72 1.06
C CYS A 150 4.83 -12.49 0.97
N THR A 151 3.52 -12.65 1.17
CA THR A 151 2.58 -11.51 1.11
C THR A 151 2.82 -10.50 2.22
N ALA A 152 3.14 -10.94 3.44
CA ALA A 152 3.48 -10.05 4.55
C ALA A 152 4.75 -9.25 4.26
N GLY A 153 5.83 -9.92 3.87
CA GLY A 153 7.12 -9.29 3.57
C GLY A 153 7.00 -8.32 2.39
N LEU A 154 6.34 -8.72 1.30
CA LEU A 154 6.14 -7.85 0.14
C LEU A 154 5.27 -6.64 0.45
N LYS A 155 4.23 -6.78 1.28
CA LYS A 155 3.47 -5.63 1.78
C LYS A 155 4.42 -4.66 2.47
N SER A 156 5.16 -5.12 3.49
CA SER A 156 6.07 -4.28 4.27
C SER A 156 7.12 -3.58 3.40
N ILE A 157 7.81 -4.31 2.52
CA ILE A 157 8.86 -3.78 1.64
C ILE A 157 8.29 -2.72 0.68
N THR A 158 7.20 -3.04 -0.01
CA THR A 158 6.66 -2.17 -1.06
C THR A 158 5.97 -0.94 -0.48
N THR A 159 5.30 -1.05 0.67
CA THR A 159 4.68 0.11 1.33
C THR A 159 5.74 1.07 1.85
N THR A 160 6.77 0.56 2.52
CA THR A 160 7.86 1.37 3.07
C THR A 160 8.61 2.10 1.96
N ALA A 161 9.11 1.36 0.97
CA ALA A 161 9.86 1.95 -0.13
C ALA A 161 9.03 2.96 -0.95
N THR A 162 7.73 2.73 -1.10
CA THR A 162 6.85 3.69 -1.80
C THR A 162 6.64 4.95 -0.98
N ALA A 163 6.41 4.84 0.34
CA ALA A 163 6.22 6.01 1.19
C ALA A 163 7.46 6.93 1.16
N ASP A 164 8.64 6.34 1.33
CA ASP A 164 9.92 7.05 1.23
C ASP A 164 10.13 7.62 -0.17
N GLY A 165 9.81 6.85 -1.21
CA GLY A 165 9.92 7.27 -2.60
C GLY A 165 9.02 8.45 -2.96
N ILE A 166 7.80 8.54 -2.40
CA ILE A 166 6.90 9.67 -2.62
C ILE A 166 7.50 10.94 -1.99
N GLU A 167 7.98 10.86 -0.75
CA GLU A 167 8.61 12.01 -0.08
C GLU A 167 9.92 12.42 -0.77
N GLU A 168 10.67 11.46 -1.30
CA GLU A 168 11.86 11.74 -2.09
C GLU A 168 11.53 12.44 -3.41
N CYS A 169 10.45 12.04 -4.10
CA CYS A 169 9.94 12.75 -5.27
C CYS A 169 9.54 14.20 -4.93
N ARG A 170 8.98 14.44 -3.74
CA ARG A 170 8.69 15.79 -3.24
C ARG A 170 9.95 16.62 -3.11
N LYS A 171 11.00 16.07 -2.49
CA LYS A 171 12.32 16.72 -2.34
C LYS A 171 12.99 16.98 -3.71
N LEU A 172 12.84 16.07 -4.67
CA LEU A 172 13.37 16.22 -6.03
C LEU A 172 12.74 17.38 -6.82
N CYS A 173 11.55 17.84 -6.42
CA CYS A 173 10.89 19.02 -6.98
C CYS A 173 11.31 20.34 -6.30
N GLY A 174 12.25 20.30 -5.34
CA GLY A 174 12.74 21.47 -4.61
C GLY A 174 11.63 22.19 -3.83
N GLY A 175 11.75 23.51 -3.69
CA GLY A 175 10.77 24.33 -2.96
C GLY A 175 9.35 24.23 -3.51
N HIS A 176 9.18 24.12 -4.84
CA HIS A 176 7.86 23.98 -5.45
C HIS A 176 7.16 22.66 -5.09
N GLY A 177 7.92 21.61 -4.78
CA GLY A 177 7.37 20.35 -4.26
C GLY A 177 6.70 20.49 -2.90
N TYR A 178 6.94 21.58 -2.16
CA TYR A 178 6.28 21.83 -0.87
C TYR A 178 4.86 22.38 -1.04
N LEU A 179 4.52 22.97 -2.18
CA LEU A 179 3.19 23.49 -2.45
C LEU A 179 2.20 22.34 -2.64
N VAL A 180 0.99 22.48 -2.08
CA VAL A 180 -0.11 21.51 -2.26
C VAL A 180 -0.46 21.33 -3.74
N SER A 181 -0.31 22.39 -4.56
CA SER A 181 -0.53 22.34 -6.01
C SER A 181 0.42 21.39 -6.76
N SER A 182 1.54 20.99 -6.16
CA SER A 182 2.40 19.94 -6.72
C SER A 182 1.77 18.55 -6.64
N GLY A 183 0.77 18.35 -5.78
CA GLY A 183 0.09 17.07 -5.52
C GLY A 183 0.88 16.08 -4.66
N LEU A 184 2.18 16.28 -4.45
CA LEU A 184 3.05 15.36 -3.72
C LEU A 184 2.78 15.32 -2.20
N PRO A 185 2.53 16.47 -1.50
CA PRO A 185 2.22 16.45 -0.08
C PRO A 185 0.94 15.65 0.25
N GLU A 186 -0.12 15.85 -0.51
CA GLU A 186 -1.39 15.11 -0.31
C GLU A 186 -1.22 13.63 -0.66
N LEU A 187 -0.48 13.31 -1.74
CA LEU A 187 -0.18 11.94 -2.13
C LEU A 187 0.60 11.19 -1.04
N PHE A 188 1.58 11.83 -0.39
CA PHE A 188 2.30 11.23 0.73
C PHE A 188 1.37 11.00 1.92
N ALA A 189 0.63 12.03 2.32
CA ALA A 189 -0.29 11.98 3.45
C ALA A 189 -1.32 10.85 3.30
N VAL A 190 -1.95 10.72 2.12
CA VAL A 190 -2.94 9.67 1.85
C VAL A 190 -2.32 8.28 1.64
N TYR A 191 -1.00 8.16 1.50
CA TYR A 191 -0.35 6.87 1.27
C TYR A 191 0.30 6.29 2.54
N ILE A 192 0.90 7.12 3.40
CA ILE A 192 1.66 6.65 4.56
C ILE A 192 0.90 5.68 5.49
N PRO A 193 -0.45 5.74 5.66
CA PRO A 193 -1.16 4.76 6.47
C PRO A 193 -1.02 3.31 5.98
N ALA A 194 -0.67 3.09 4.70
CA ALA A 194 -0.42 1.76 4.14
C ALA A 194 0.72 1.02 4.84
N CYS A 195 1.63 1.74 5.51
CA CYS A 195 2.66 1.13 6.34
C CYS A 195 2.10 0.55 7.64
N THR A 196 0.96 1.04 8.14
CA THR A 196 0.40 0.65 9.45
C THR A 196 -0.83 -0.24 9.35
N TYR A 197 -1.79 0.08 8.48
CA TYR A 197 -2.96 -0.78 8.35
C TYR A 197 -2.57 -2.14 7.75
N GLU A 198 -3.35 -3.18 8.07
CA GLU A 198 -3.11 -4.55 7.61
C GLU A 198 -1.76 -5.15 8.08
N GLY A 199 -1.26 -4.65 9.23
CA GLY A 199 -0.10 -5.17 9.97
C GLY A 199 1.13 -4.26 9.89
N ASP A 200 1.71 -3.95 11.05
CA ASP A 200 3.05 -3.34 11.19
C ASP A 200 4.14 -4.36 10.84
#